data_AF-L1JGY2-F1
#
_entry.id   AF-L1JGY2-F1
#
_cell.length_a   1.000
_cell.length_b   1.000
_cell.length_c   1.000
_cell.angle_alpha   90.00
_cell.angle_beta   90.00
_cell.angle_gamma   90.00
#
_symmetry.space_group_name_H-M   'P 1'
#
loop_
_entity.id
_entity.type
_entity.pdbx_description
1 polymer ?
#
loop_
_entity_poly.entity_id
_entity_poly.type
_entity_poly.pdbx_seq_one_letter_code
_entity_poly.pdbx_strand_id
1 'polypeptide(L)'
;MSGLVCGKRLAELGCSVTIFDTGKHAAGGRMSSRILNMKFAAGKAKNAKVDHSTQFFTATDPKFTALVEEWEKNGVVQEWKGPVGVLDKGSFTGLAASSKLWVGVGGIDAIARHLSKSLRVELDTWVAVVERQEDGKWRLFRDNMRRRRLSSEVGRQSDFDYIVVAHNGKCAERLMRDAEVPALHRLLKCKFSNAAPPKDLMQLSSLWVLAFAVEGTLGLPFEGAFVKNHPDLCWVSDNTRKLATPAQREKVAEGGYETWTVISSRNYGTRNKVPQEAIPEDVEERIVDELLRAFESSAGLKNGSIRPIARRVQLWGAGVPMNAFTGGPCVLDRATASGICGDWLIEPSVQGAALSGLAMAEAIVGDIKGTVTSDLGIPEDLRGCFAPAPAPACGAFPGLEVGDFNPPEASRKPLKFLNPLDNERD
;
A
#
# COMPACT_ATOMS: atom_id res chain seq x y z
N MET A 1 6.57 -3.47 -3.33
CA MET A 1 7.50 -2.62 -4.11
C MET A 1 8.92 -2.72 -3.57
N SER A 2 9.22 -2.19 -2.38
CA SER A 2 10.60 -2.14 -1.83
C SER A 2 11.35 -3.47 -1.88
N GLY A 3 10.75 -4.55 -1.36
CA GLY A 3 11.39 -5.88 -1.38
C GLY A 3 11.65 -6.43 -2.78
N LEU A 4 10.72 -6.21 -3.73
CA LEU A 4 10.88 -6.65 -5.12
C LEU A 4 11.99 -5.87 -5.85
N VAL A 5 12.06 -4.55 -5.64
CA VAL A 5 13.12 -3.70 -6.22
C VAL A 5 14.47 -4.03 -5.61
N CYS A 6 14.54 -4.19 -4.28
CA CYS A 6 15.73 -4.65 -3.58
C CYS A 6 16.21 -6.01 -4.13
N GLY A 7 15.29 -6.98 -4.23
CA GLY A 7 15.62 -8.31 -4.72
C GLY A 7 16.07 -8.32 -6.18
N LYS A 8 15.39 -7.59 -7.07
CA LYS A 8 15.79 -7.45 -8.48
C LYS A 8 17.19 -6.87 -8.58
N ARG A 9 17.46 -5.79 -7.84
CA ARG A 9 18.76 -5.12 -7.87
C ARG A 9 19.88 -5.99 -7.29
N LEU A 10 19.64 -6.71 -6.19
CA LEU A 10 20.58 -7.69 -5.63
C LEU A 10 20.90 -8.81 -6.64
N ALA A 11 19.89 -9.34 -7.33
CA ALA A 11 20.08 -10.36 -8.35
C ALA A 11 20.91 -9.84 -9.56
N GLU A 12 20.64 -8.61 -10.01
CA GLU A 12 21.46 -7.94 -11.05
C GLU A 12 22.92 -7.75 -10.63
N LEU A 13 23.16 -7.58 -9.32
CA LEU A 13 24.49 -7.44 -8.73
C LEU A 13 25.15 -8.80 -8.38
N GLY A 14 24.52 -9.92 -8.75
CA GLY A 14 25.08 -11.27 -8.63
C GLY A 14 24.74 -12.00 -7.33
N CYS A 15 23.84 -11.47 -6.49
CA CYS A 15 23.40 -12.15 -5.27
C CYS A 15 22.27 -13.16 -5.56
N SER A 16 22.27 -14.27 -4.84
CA SER A 16 21.11 -15.17 -4.80
C SER A 16 20.04 -14.60 -3.86
N VAL A 17 18.79 -14.49 -4.33
CA VAL A 17 17.71 -13.85 -3.59
C VAL A 17 16.47 -14.74 -3.55
N THR A 18 15.88 -14.87 -2.36
CA THR A 18 14.55 -15.44 -2.17
C THR A 18 13.66 -14.42 -1.47
N ILE A 19 12.47 -14.16 -2.02
CA ILE A 19 11.47 -13.28 -1.44
C ILE A 19 10.34 -14.11 -0.87
N PHE A 20 9.93 -13.85 0.37
CA PHE A 20 8.76 -14.46 1.00
C PHE A 20 7.62 -13.43 1.10
N ASP A 21 6.46 -13.76 0.55
CA ASP A 21 5.28 -12.88 0.55
C ASP A 21 4.02 -13.67 0.95
N THR A 22 3.15 -13.04 1.72
CA THR A 22 1.89 -13.64 2.21
C THR A 22 0.78 -13.59 1.18
N GLY A 23 0.97 -12.89 0.07
CA GLY A 23 0.06 -12.86 -1.06
C GLY A 23 -0.15 -14.26 -1.65
N LYS A 24 -1.41 -14.71 -1.70
CA LYS A 24 -1.76 -16.07 -2.18
C LYS A 24 -1.51 -16.28 -3.68
N HIS A 25 -1.72 -15.25 -4.49
CA HIS A 25 -1.69 -15.36 -5.96
C HIS A 25 -0.55 -14.57 -6.60
N ALA A 26 -0.11 -13.51 -5.94
CA ALA A 26 0.97 -12.65 -6.40
C ALA A 26 1.50 -11.84 -5.21
N ALA A 27 2.78 -11.47 -5.29
CA ALA A 27 3.36 -10.45 -4.45
C ALA A 27 2.82 -9.06 -4.81
N GLY A 28 3.17 -8.06 -4.00
CA GLY A 28 2.93 -6.65 -4.33
C GLY A 28 2.39 -5.81 -3.17
N GLY A 29 1.86 -6.44 -2.13
CA GLY A 29 1.33 -5.77 -0.94
C GLY A 29 0.29 -4.70 -1.30
N ARG A 30 0.55 -3.44 -0.93
CA ARG A 30 -0.31 -2.28 -1.24
C ARG A 30 -0.39 -1.93 -2.75
N MET A 31 0.39 -2.58 -3.61
CA MET A 31 0.28 -2.46 -5.08
C MET A 31 -0.38 -3.69 -5.70
N SER A 32 -1.42 -4.24 -5.05
CA SER A 32 -2.15 -5.39 -5.56
C SER A 32 -3.50 -5.00 -6.14
N SER A 33 -3.96 -5.80 -7.12
CA SER A 33 -5.29 -5.70 -7.73
C SER A 33 -6.13 -6.91 -7.34
N ARG A 34 -7.44 -6.81 -7.54
CA ARG A 34 -8.43 -7.87 -7.27
C ARG A 34 -9.30 -8.09 -8.49
N ILE A 35 -9.96 -9.24 -8.54
CA ILE A 35 -11.00 -9.54 -9.52
C ILE A 35 -12.36 -9.42 -8.85
N LEU A 36 -13.22 -8.57 -9.39
CA LEU A 36 -14.65 -8.55 -9.10
C LEU A 36 -15.37 -9.48 -10.08
N ASN A 37 -16.12 -10.43 -9.54
CA ASN A 37 -16.98 -11.32 -10.33
C ASN A 37 -18.38 -10.71 -10.37
N MET A 38 -18.77 -10.19 -11.54
CA MET A 38 -20.05 -9.52 -11.76
C MET A 38 -21.08 -10.50 -12.30
N LYS A 39 -22.29 -10.46 -11.74
CA LYS A 39 -23.44 -11.24 -12.23
C LYS A 39 -24.51 -10.27 -12.71
N PHE A 40 -24.81 -10.32 -14.01
CA PHE A 40 -25.87 -9.52 -14.62
C PHE A 40 -27.19 -10.29 -14.56
N ALA A 41 -28.30 -9.59 -14.39
CA ALA A 41 -29.62 -10.21 -14.25
C ALA A 41 -30.01 -11.08 -15.47
N ALA A 42 -29.59 -10.69 -16.68
CA ALA A 42 -29.93 -11.36 -17.93
C ALA A 42 -28.69 -11.86 -18.72
N GLY A 43 -27.52 -11.97 -18.09
CA GLY A 43 -26.24 -12.13 -18.80
C GLY A 43 -25.27 -13.13 -18.21
N LYS A 44 -24.20 -13.41 -18.96
CA LYS A 44 -23.07 -14.21 -18.48
C LYS A 44 -22.29 -13.44 -17.42
N ALA A 45 -21.80 -14.16 -16.43
CA ALA A 45 -20.87 -13.59 -15.45
C ALA A 45 -19.64 -13.02 -16.17
N LYS A 46 -19.17 -11.85 -15.72
CA LYS A 46 -17.96 -11.21 -16.22
C LYS A 46 -17.03 -10.89 -15.06
N ASN A 47 -15.74 -10.91 -15.34
CA ASN A 47 -14.71 -10.58 -14.36
C ASN A 47 -14.10 -9.23 -14.73
N ALA A 48 -14.00 -8.34 -13.75
CA ALA A 48 -13.34 -7.05 -13.90
C ALA A 48 -12.22 -6.91 -12.88
N LYS A 49 -11.10 -6.35 -13.32
CA LYS A 49 -9.96 -6.11 -12.45
C LYS A 49 -10.04 -4.72 -11.84
N VAL A 50 -9.76 -4.63 -10.55
CA VAL A 50 -9.81 -3.39 -9.78
C VAL A 50 -8.56 -3.23 -8.94
N ASP A 51 -8.01 -2.02 -8.89
CA ASP A 51 -6.97 -1.70 -7.91
C ASP A 51 -7.63 -1.31 -6.60
N HIS A 52 -7.31 -2.04 -5.54
CA HIS A 52 -7.95 -1.89 -4.22
C HIS A 52 -7.02 -1.26 -3.17
N SER A 53 -5.97 -0.58 -3.62
CA SER A 53 -5.02 0.15 -2.76
C SER A 53 -4.34 1.26 -3.56
N THR A 54 -3.08 1.14 -3.99
CA THR A 54 -2.43 2.13 -4.87
C THR A 54 -3.23 2.34 -6.16
N GLN A 55 -3.68 3.57 -6.41
CA GLN A 55 -4.52 3.90 -7.56
C GLN A 55 -3.70 4.38 -8.76
N PHE A 56 -2.69 5.20 -8.50
CA PHE A 56 -1.72 5.70 -9.47
C PHE A 56 -0.47 6.17 -8.71
N PHE A 57 0.56 6.57 -9.44
CA PHE A 57 1.76 7.19 -8.89
C PHE A 57 2.36 8.19 -9.88
N THR A 58 3.32 8.98 -9.43
CA THR A 58 4.12 9.92 -10.21
C THR A 58 5.59 9.52 -10.10
N ALA A 59 6.43 10.05 -10.99
CA ALA A 59 7.87 9.85 -10.96
C ALA A 59 8.57 11.20 -11.14
N THR A 60 9.41 11.55 -10.17
CA THR A 60 10.17 12.81 -10.16
C THR A 60 11.66 12.57 -9.89
N ASP A 61 12.02 11.52 -9.16
CA ASP A 61 13.41 11.15 -8.94
C ASP A 61 14.00 10.50 -10.20
N PRO A 62 15.16 10.93 -10.70
CA PRO A 62 15.75 10.40 -11.93
C PRO A 62 15.94 8.88 -11.94
N LYS A 63 16.31 8.27 -10.80
CA LYS A 63 16.50 6.81 -10.71
C LYS A 63 15.17 6.08 -10.82
N PHE A 64 14.11 6.62 -10.22
CA PHE A 64 12.79 6.03 -10.32
C PHE A 64 12.15 6.27 -11.69
N THR A 65 12.33 7.45 -12.28
CA THR A 65 11.91 7.75 -13.65
C THR A 65 12.49 6.75 -14.65
N ALA A 66 13.78 6.42 -14.54
CA ALA A 66 14.41 5.41 -15.40
C ALA A 66 13.75 4.02 -15.28
N LEU A 67 13.37 3.60 -14.06
CA LEU A 67 12.62 2.35 -13.86
C LEU A 67 11.23 2.41 -14.52
N VAL A 68 10.54 3.55 -14.39
CA VAL A 68 9.20 3.74 -14.95
C VAL A 68 9.24 3.77 -16.48
N GLU A 69 10.26 4.38 -17.08
CA GLU A 69 10.48 4.36 -18.54
C GLU A 69 10.77 2.93 -19.04
N GLU A 70 11.55 2.13 -18.31
CA GLU A 70 11.75 0.71 -18.61
C GLU A 70 10.40 -0.05 -18.56
N TRP A 71 9.60 0.20 -17.53
CA TRP A 71 8.28 -0.43 -17.36
C TRP A 71 7.30 -0.01 -18.46
N GLU A 72 7.29 1.27 -18.86
CA GLU A 72 6.47 1.78 -19.96
C GLU A 72 6.84 1.10 -21.27
N LYS A 73 8.15 1.07 -21.59
CA LYS A 73 8.67 0.39 -22.80
C LYS A 73 8.31 -1.10 -22.83
N ASN A 74 8.25 -1.75 -21.68
CA ASN A 74 7.86 -3.15 -21.53
C ASN A 74 6.34 -3.36 -21.42
N GLY A 75 5.51 -2.32 -21.58
CA GLY A 75 4.06 -2.40 -21.52
C GLY A 75 3.50 -2.76 -20.14
N VAL A 76 4.25 -2.47 -19.08
CA VAL A 76 3.88 -2.77 -17.68
C VAL A 76 3.07 -1.63 -17.07
N VAL A 77 3.42 -0.38 -17.42
CA VAL A 77 2.73 0.82 -16.99
C VAL A 77 2.33 1.67 -18.19
N GLN A 78 1.35 2.54 -18.00
CA GLN A 78 0.91 3.52 -18.98
C GLN A 78 0.57 4.83 -18.28
N GLU A 79 0.64 5.94 -19.02
CA GLU A 79 0.12 7.21 -18.55
C GLU A 79 -1.42 7.16 -18.45
N TRP A 80 -1.95 7.64 -17.34
CA TRP A 80 -3.37 7.84 -17.13
C TRP A 80 -3.76 9.22 -17.67
N LYS A 81 -4.32 9.21 -18.89
CA LYS A 81 -4.75 10.42 -19.62
C LYS A 81 -6.18 10.87 -19.31
N GLY A 82 -6.83 10.20 -18.36
CA GLY A 82 -8.20 10.53 -17.97
C GLY A 82 -8.28 11.80 -17.12
N PRO A 83 -9.47 12.43 -17.02
CA PRO A 83 -9.69 13.56 -16.11
C PRO A 83 -9.50 13.13 -14.66
N VAL A 84 -8.41 13.61 -14.05
CA VAL A 84 -8.09 13.46 -12.62
C VAL A 84 -8.06 14.82 -11.96
N GLY A 85 -8.67 14.96 -10.79
CA GLY A 85 -8.93 16.27 -10.19
C GLY A 85 -9.34 16.24 -8.73
N VAL A 86 -9.93 17.34 -8.31
CA VAL A 86 -10.54 17.54 -6.99
C VAL A 86 -12.05 17.58 -7.15
N LEU A 87 -12.76 16.84 -6.30
CA LEU A 87 -14.21 16.84 -6.18
C LEU A 87 -14.61 17.59 -4.90
N ASP A 88 -15.37 18.66 -5.05
CA ASP A 88 -15.90 19.47 -3.95
C ASP A 88 -17.41 19.67 -4.15
N LYS A 89 -18.21 18.96 -3.34
CA LYS A 89 -19.68 19.07 -3.30
C LYS A 89 -20.34 18.99 -4.69
N GLY A 90 -19.99 17.96 -5.47
CA GLY A 90 -20.51 17.72 -6.82
C GLY A 90 -19.81 18.50 -7.93
N SER A 91 -18.92 19.45 -7.60
CA SER A 91 -18.12 20.17 -8.59
C SER A 91 -16.75 19.51 -8.77
N PHE A 92 -16.35 19.29 -10.02
CA PHE A 92 -15.06 18.71 -10.37
C PHE A 92 -14.13 19.75 -10.99
N THR A 93 -12.91 19.83 -10.47
CA THR A 93 -11.82 20.66 -11.01
C THR A 93 -10.63 19.78 -11.34
N GLY A 94 -10.20 19.74 -12.61
CA GLY A 94 -9.02 18.98 -13.03
C GLY A 94 -7.73 19.47 -12.37
N LEU A 95 -6.76 18.58 -12.18
CA LEU A 95 -5.42 18.95 -11.72
C LEU A 95 -4.71 19.80 -12.79
N ALA A 96 -3.98 20.81 -12.35
CA ALA A 96 -3.01 21.47 -13.21
C ALA A 96 -1.87 20.47 -13.51
N ALA A 97 -1.60 20.20 -14.78
CA ALA A 97 -0.65 19.17 -15.18
C ALA A 97 0.78 19.54 -14.75
N SER A 98 1.27 18.94 -13.66
CA SER A 98 2.65 19.11 -13.18
C SER A 98 3.52 17.85 -13.32
N SER A 99 2.92 16.67 -13.46
CA SER A 99 3.61 15.39 -13.69
C SER A 99 2.70 14.36 -14.35
N LYS A 100 3.29 13.41 -15.08
CA LYS A 100 2.55 12.26 -15.63
C LYS A 100 1.99 11.39 -14.49
N LEU A 101 0.73 10.99 -14.63
CA LEU A 101 0.08 10.06 -13.72
C LEU A 101 0.25 8.65 -14.28
N TRP A 102 0.89 7.75 -13.54
CA TRP A 102 1.19 6.40 -13.99
C TRP A 102 0.27 5.37 -13.34
N VAL A 103 -0.21 4.44 -14.15
CA VAL A 103 -1.02 3.28 -13.73
C VAL A 103 -0.45 2.00 -14.34
N GLY A 104 -0.73 0.86 -13.73
CA GLY A 104 -0.35 -0.43 -14.32
C GLY A 104 -1.28 -0.84 -15.46
N VAL A 105 -0.72 -1.37 -16.55
CA VAL A 105 -1.51 -1.88 -17.68
C VAL A 105 -2.33 -3.08 -17.21
N GLY A 106 -3.67 -2.95 -17.26
CA GLY A 106 -4.57 -3.96 -16.73
C GLY A 106 -4.47 -4.17 -15.21
N GLY A 107 -4.01 -3.17 -14.46
CA GLY A 107 -3.95 -3.17 -12.99
C GLY A 107 -2.55 -2.84 -12.46
N ILE A 108 -2.49 -2.13 -11.32
CA ILE A 108 -1.24 -1.69 -10.69
C ILE A 108 -0.31 -2.85 -10.31
N ASP A 109 -0.87 -4.04 -10.09
CA ASP A 109 -0.14 -5.27 -9.80
C ASP A 109 0.73 -5.79 -10.97
N ALA A 110 0.58 -5.21 -12.17
CA ALA A 110 1.43 -5.51 -13.32
C ALA A 110 2.91 -5.26 -13.00
N ILE A 111 3.21 -4.23 -12.21
CA ILE A 111 4.58 -3.89 -11.82
C ILE A 111 5.17 -4.97 -10.92
N ALA A 112 4.42 -5.39 -9.89
CA ALA A 112 4.88 -6.45 -8.99
C ALA A 112 5.08 -7.78 -9.73
N ARG A 113 4.17 -8.14 -10.65
CA ARG A 113 4.34 -9.30 -11.52
C ARG A 113 5.58 -9.19 -12.39
N HIS A 114 5.82 -8.03 -13.01
CA HIS A 114 6.98 -7.81 -13.86
C HIS A 114 8.29 -7.99 -13.08
N LEU A 115 8.41 -7.34 -11.92
CA LEU A 115 9.60 -7.45 -11.05
C LEU A 115 9.82 -8.88 -10.53
N SER A 116 8.75 -9.64 -10.33
CA SER A 116 8.84 -11.02 -9.82
C SER A 116 9.34 -12.03 -10.85
N LYS A 117 9.27 -11.75 -12.17
CA LYS A 117 9.59 -12.73 -13.23
C LYS A 117 11.02 -13.26 -13.17
N SER A 118 11.96 -12.45 -12.70
CA SER A 118 13.39 -12.79 -12.62
C SER A 118 13.82 -13.17 -11.20
N LEU A 119 12.88 -13.39 -10.28
CA LEU A 119 13.14 -13.63 -8.87
C LEU A 119 12.48 -14.90 -8.39
N ARG A 120 13.11 -15.57 -7.42
CA ARG A 120 12.44 -16.59 -6.62
C ARG A 120 11.54 -15.90 -5.60
N VAL A 121 10.22 -16.03 -5.80
CA VAL A 121 9.22 -15.48 -4.89
C VAL A 121 8.35 -16.62 -4.34
N GLU A 122 8.48 -16.89 -3.05
CA GLU A 122 7.67 -17.83 -2.29
C GLU A 122 6.39 -17.13 -1.83
N LEU A 123 5.30 -17.42 -2.52
CA LEU A 123 3.96 -16.91 -2.25
C LEU A 123 3.25 -17.73 -1.15
N ASP A 124 2.14 -17.20 -0.63
CA ASP A 124 1.38 -17.80 0.48
C ASP A 124 2.27 -18.19 1.68
N THR A 125 3.37 -17.45 1.87
CA THR A 125 4.41 -17.80 2.83
C THR A 125 4.50 -16.75 3.91
N TRP A 126 3.89 -17.07 5.06
CA TRP A 126 4.06 -16.34 6.29
C TRP A 126 5.39 -16.70 6.95
N VAL A 127 6.29 -15.74 7.13
CA VAL A 127 7.49 -15.90 7.97
C VAL A 127 7.10 -15.56 9.40
N ALA A 128 7.06 -16.56 10.26
CA ALA A 128 6.65 -16.41 11.65
C ALA A 128 7.81 -16.02 12.57
N VAL A 129 8.99 -16.61 12.32
CA VAL A 129 10.18 -16.45 13.17
C VAL A 129 11.42 -16.34 12.29
N VAL A 130 12.33 -15.47 12.70
CA VAL A 130 13.70 -15.36 12.16
C VAL A 130 14.67 -15.58 13.32
N GLU A 131 15.75 -16.32 13.08
CA GLU A 131 16.74 -16.66 14.11
C GLU A 131 18.14 -16.57 13.53
N ARG A 132 18.99 -15.76 14.15
CA ARG A 132 20.40 -15.68 13.79
C ARG A 132 21.15 -16.84 14.44
N GLN A 133 21.92 -17.55 13.64
CA GLN A 133 22.70 -18.70 14.06
C GLN A 133 24.10 -18.25 14.53
N GLU A 134 24.83 -19.14 15.22
CA GLU A 134 26.19 -18.87 15.69
C GLU A 134 27.18 -18.58 14.55
N ASP A 135 26.96 -19.18 13.37
CA ASP A 135 27.74 -18.93 12.15
C ASP A 135 27.41 -17.59 11.46
N GLY A 136 26.50 -16.80 12.06
CA GLY A 136 26.07 -15.51 11.57
C GLY A 136 24.92 -15.54 10.57
N LYS A 137 24.49 -16.72 10.11
CA LYS A 137 23.41 -16.85 9.12
C LYS A 137 22.03 -16.77 9.73
N TRP A 138 21.03 -16.50 8.90
CA TRP A 138 19.64 -16.37 9.27
C TRP A 138 18.83 -17.61 8.91
N ARG A 139 18.09 -18.13 9.89
CA ARG A 139 17.11 -19.19 9.70
C ARG A 139 15.70 -18.64 9.83
N LEU A 140 14.84 -19.05 8.90
CA LEU A 140 13.46 -18.58 8.82
C LEU A 140 12.49 -19.75 9.05
N PHE A 141 11.37 -19.48 9.72
CA PHE A 141 10.34 -20.50 10.00
C PHE A 141 8.94 -20.00 9.65
N ARG A 142 8.10 -20.92 9.16
CA ARG A 142 6.71 -20.64 8.79
C ARG A 142 5.75 -20.62 9.99
N ASP A 143 6.15 -21.24 11.10
CA ASP A 143 5.34 -21.34 12.32
C ASP A 143 6.13 -20.92 13.57
N ASN A 144 5.40 -20.40 14.56
CA ASN A 144 5.98 -19.92 15.83
C ASN A 144 6.69 -21.03 16.63
N MET A 145 6.34 -22.30 16.40
CA MET A 145 6.93 -23.45 17.07
C MET A 145 8.21 -23.95 16.39
N ARG A 146 8.68 -23.23 15.36
CA ARG A 146 9.93 -23.49 14.62
C ARG A 146 9.98 -24.89 14.00
N ARG A 147 8.84 -25.48 13.63
CA ARG A 147 8.77 -26.84 13.07
C ARG A 147 8.99 -26.88 11.56
N ARG A 148 8.63 -25.81 10.86
CA ARG A 148 8.68 -25.71 9.39
C ARG A 148 9.67 -24.64 8.97
N ARG A 149 10.91 -25.06 8.71
CA ARG A 149 11.98 -24.20 8.17
C ARG A 149 11.67 -23.79 6.74
N LEU A 150 11.93 -22.52 6.43
CA LEU A 150 11.89 -21.96 5.08
C LEU A 150 13.29 -22.07 4.44
N SER A 151 13.34 -22.28 3.13
CA SER A 151 14.60 -22.44 2.39
C SER A 151 14.55 -21.78 1.02
N SER A 152 15.72 -21.40 0.55
CA SER A 152 16.03 -20.96 -0.82
C SER A 152 16.06 -22.11 -1.84
N GLU A 153 15.83 -23.37 -1.46
CA GLU A 153 15.85 -24.55 -2.34
C GLU A 153 14.72 -25.53 -1.95
N VAL A 154 14.10 -26.19 -2.95
CA VAL A 154 13.07 -27.20 -2.67
C VAL A 154 13.75 -28.48 -2.21
N GLY A 155 13.37 -28.99 -1.03
CA GLY A 155 13.89 -30.26 -0.51
C GLY A 155 15.25 -30.19 0.18
N ARG A 156 15.87 -29.00 0.25
CA ARG A 156 17.07 -28.76 1.04
C ARG A 156 16.77 -27.73 2.13
N GLN A 157 17.43 -27.84 3.27
CA GLN A 157 17.42 -26.76 4.25
C GLN A 157 18.55 -25.78 3.92
N SER A 158 18.26 -24.49 3.87
CA SER A 158 19.27 -23.44 3.72
C SER A 158 19.06 -22.32 4.73
N ASP A 159 20.17 -21.69 5.12
CA ASP A 159 20.21 -20.46 5.90
C ASP A 159 20.63 -19.31 4.97
N PHE A 160 20.37 -18.08 5.36
CA PHE A 160 20.58 -16.88 4.54
C PHE A 160 21.68 -16.00 5.13
N ASP A 161 22.57 -15.46 4.31
CA ASP A 161 23.65 -14.59 4.80
C ASP A 161 23.13 -13.22 5.27
N TYR A 162 22.09 -12.70 4.59
CA TYR A 162 21.41 -11.45 4.96
C TYR A 162 19.90 -11.64 5.09
N ILE A 163 19.27 -10.84 5.95
CA ILE A 163 17.81 -10.69 6.01
C ILE A 163 17.40 -9.23 5.77
N VAL A 164 16.38 -9.02 4.92
CA VAL A 164 15.81 -7.69 4.67
C VAL A 164 14.32 -7.70 5.01
N VAL A 165 13.92 -6.83 5.94
CA VAL A 165 12.51 -6.60 6.28
C VAL A 165 11.94 -5.53 5.35
N ALA A 166 11.21 -5.97 4.32
CA ALA A 166 10.49 -5.10 3.39
C ALA A 166 8.99 -4.95 3.76
N HIS A 167 8.70 -4.86 5.06
CA HIS A 167 7.35 -4.85 5.63
C HIS A 167 7.25 -3.78 6.73
N ASN A 168 6.04 -3.33 7.05
CA ASN A 168 5.78 -2.41 8.16
C ASN A 168 4.68 -2.93 9.11
N GLY A 169 4.31 -2.13 10.11
CA GLY A 169 3.20 -2.44 11.00
C GLY A 169 3.52 -3.49 12.07
N LYS A 170 2.47 -3.98 12.76
CA LYS A 170 2.60 -4.96 13.86
C LYS A 170 3.22 -6.29 13.42
N CYS A 171 3.13 -6.66 12.13
CA CYS A 171 3.71 -7.89 11.63
C CYS A 171 5.24 -7.80 11.57
N ALA A 172 5.77 -6.68 11.04
CA ALA A 172 7.21 -6.45 10.98
C ALA A 172 7.83 -6.29 12.38
N GLU A 173 7.16 -5.56 13.28
CA GLU A 173 7.59 -5.46 14.69
C GLU A 173 7.64 -6.83 15.36
N ARG A 174 6.59 -7.65 15.19
CA ARG A 174 6.52 -8.98 15.80
C ARG A 174 7.58 -9.92 15.26
N LEU A 175 7.83 -9.88 13.95
CA LEU A 175 8.85 -10.72 13.30
C LEU A 175 10.23 -10.50 13.92
N MET A 176 10.60 -9.24 14.19
CA MET A 176 11.93 -8.88 14.65
C MET A 176 12.07 -8.77 16.17
N ARG A 177 10.99 -8.98 16.93
CA ARG A 177 10.99 -8.83 18.39
C ARG A 177 11.97 -9.77 19.08
N ASP A 178 11.99 -11.02 18.65
CA ASP A 178 12.79 -12.08 19.25
C ASP A 178 14.01 -12.43 18.38
N ALA A 179 14.35 -11.56 17.42
CA ALA A 179 15.43 -11.76 16.45
C ALA A 179 16.81 -11.29 16.95
N GLU A 180 16.90 -10.84 18.20
CA GLU A 180 18.12 -10.34 18.85
C GLU A 180 18.80 -9.15 18.13
N VAL A 181 18.02 -8.36 17.39
CA VAL A 181 18.47 -7.13 16.69
C VAL A 181 17.77 -5.88 17.22
N PRO A 182 18.06 -5.45 18.46
CA PRO A 182 17.28 -4.41 19.15
C PRO A 182 17.30 -3.06 18.42
N ALA A 183 18.39 -2.72 17.71
CA ALA A 183 18.48 -1.49 16.93
C ALA A 183 17.40 -1.41 15.83
N LEU A 184 17.27 -2.46 15.02
CA LEU A 184 16.27 -2.55 13.95
C LEU A 184 14.86 -2.75 14.50
N HIS A 185 14.69 -3.61 15.51
CA HIS A 185 13.38 -3.86 16.13
C HIS A 185 12.75 -2.56 16.63
N ARG A 186 13.53 -1.68 17.27
CA ARG A 186 13.06 -0.38 17.75
C ARG A 186 12.46 0.48 16.64
N LEU A 187 13.04 0.47 15.44
CA LEU A 187 12.55 1.23 14.28
C LEU A 187 11.26 0.66 13.68
N LEU A 188 11.02 -0.65 13.82
CA LEU A 188 9.81 -1.32 13.31
C LEU A 188 8.59 -1.14 14.22
N LYS A 189 8.77 -0.65 15.44
CA LYS A 189 7.65 -0.30 16.33
C LYS A 189 6.80 0.77 15.67
N CYS A 190 5.49 0.63 15.83
CA CYS A 190 4.54 1.55 15.21
C CYS A 190 3.31 1.78 16.08
N LYS A 191 2.63 2.90 15.81
CA LYS A 191 1.31 3.19 16.36
C LYS A 191 0.29 3.51 15.27
N PHE A 192 -0.99 3.34 15.63
CA PHE A 192 -2.13 3.67 14.80
C PHE A 192 -2.98 4.67 15.57
N SER A 193 -3.11 5.89 15.06
CA SER A 193 -3.84 6.97 15.73
C SER A 193 -4.29 8.00 14.70
N ASN A 194 -5.25 8.87 15.06
CA ASN A 194 -5.57 10.10 14.35
C ASN A 194 -4.82 11.34 14.87
N ALA A 195 -4.07 11.21 15.97
CA ALA A 195 -3.26 12.29 16.51
C ALA A 195 -2.12 12.70 15.55
N ALA A 196 -1.50 13.85 15.86
CA ALA A 196 -0.31 14.32 15.17
C ALA A 196 0.79 13.24 15.17
N PRO A 197 1.47 13.01 14.03
CA PRO A 197 2.55 12.04 13.96
C PRO A 197 3.68 12.40 14.93
N PRO A 198 4.17 11.45 15.74
CA PRO A 198 5.26 11.69 16.66
C PRO A 198 6.59 11.73 15.89
N LYS A 199 7.65 12.18 16.55
CA LYS A 199 8.99 12.31 15.95
C LYS A 199 9.94 11.16 16.26
N ASP A 200 9.49 10.18 17.03
CA ASP A 200 10.29 9.08 17.59
C ASP A 200 9.73 7.69 17.30
N LEU A 201 8.61 7.61 16.58
CA LEU A 201 7.92 6.35 16.31
C LEU A 201 7.19 6.41 14.97
N MET A 202 7.26 5.35 14.17
CA MET A 202 6.46 5.24 12.96
C MET A 202 4.96 5.26 13.29
N GLN A 203 4.19 6.05 12.56
CA GLN A 203 2.74 6.08 12.66
C GLN A 203 2.12 5.71 11.32
N LEU A 204 1.16 4.77 11.35
CA LEU A 204 0.46 4.29 10.15
C LEU A 204 -1.02 4.64 10.23
N SER A 205 -1.61 5.01 9.10
CA SER A 205 -3.05 5.19 8.97
C SER A 205 -3.80 3.84 8.88
N SER A 206 -5.12 3.91 9.02
CA SER A 206 -6.02 2.83 8.61
C SER A 206 -6.99 3.40 7.58
N LEU A 207 -7.26 2.63 6.53
CA LEU A 207 -8.09 3.05 5.39
C LEU A 207 -9.03 1.91 5.00
N TRP A 208 -10.30 2.23 4.77
CA TRP A 208 -11.24 1.33 4.12
C TRP A 208 -11.22 1.58 2.62
N VAL A 209 -11.18 0.52 1.83
CA VAL A 209 -11.25 0.58 0.38
C VAL A 209 -12.41 -0.27 -0.08
N LEU A 210 -13.38 0.35 -0.74
CA LEU A 210 -14.49 -0.30 -1.39
C LEU A 210 -14.23 -0.31 -2.90
N ALA A 211 -14.18 -1.50 -3.49
CA ALA A 211 -14.25 -1.67 -4.93
C ALA A 211 -15.62 -2.24 -5.30
N PHE A 212 -16.29 -1.66 -6.28
CA PHE A 212 -17.62 -2.12 -6.69
C PHE A 212 -17.82 -2.00 -8.21
N ALA A 213 -18.84 -2.68 -8.71
CA ALA A 213 -19.27 -2.62 -10.10
C ALA A 213 -20.74 -2.20 -10.19
N VAL A 214 -21.10 -1.41 -11.20
CA VAL A 214 -22.48 -1.06 -11.56
C VAL A 214 -22.78 -1.45 -12.99
N GLU A 215 -24.05 -1.73 -13.28
CA GLU A 215 -24.51 -1.87 -14.67
C GLU A 215 -24.63 -0.48 -15.31
N GLY A 216 -24.15 -0.34 -16.54
CA GLY A 216 -24.06 0.94 -17.23
C GLY A 216 -22.94 1.85 -16.72
N THR A 217 -23.15 3.16 -16.80
CA THR A 217 -22.21 4.21 -16.41
C THR A 217 -22.81 5.11 -15.34
N LEU A 218 -21.98 5.60 -14.42
CA LEU A 218 -22.37 6.67 -13.48
C LEU A 218 -22.45 8.05 -14.16
N GLY A 219 -21.94 8.20 -15.39
CA GLY A 219 -22.02 9.45 -16.15
C GLY A 219 -21.21 10.61 -15.55
N LEU A 220 -20.19 10.31 -14.73
CA LEU A 220 -19.38 11.32 -14.05
C LEU A 220 -18.34 11.94 -14.99
N PRO A 221 -18.03 13.25 -14.85
CA PRO A 221 -17.11 13.96 -15.75
C PRO A 221 -15.62 13.69 -15.43
N PHE A 222 -15.32 12.77 -14.51
CA PHE A 222 -13.98 12.45 -14.05
C PHE A 222 -13.75 10.95 -13.99
N GLU A 223 -12.49 10.54 -14.11
CA GLU A 223 -12.05 9.16 -13.89
C GLU A 223 -11.39 8.98 -12.53
N GLY A 224 -10.86 10.05 -11.93
CA GLY A 224 -10.26 10.03 -10.61
C GLY A 224 -10.47 11.35 -9.89
N ALA A 225 -10.79 11.32 -8.61
CA ALA A 225 -10.95 12.54 -7.84
C ALA A 225 -10.51 12.40 -6.39
N PHE A 226 -9.74 13.38 -5.94
CA PHE A 226 -9.52 13.68 -4.52
C PHE A 226 -10.77 14.34 -3.96
N VAL A 227 -11.34 13.79 -2.90
CA VAL A 227 -12.57 14.31 -2.32
C VAL A 227 -12.22 15.34 -1.25
N LYS A 228 -12.54 16.61 -1.52
CA LYS A 228 -12.22 17.74 -0.64
C LYS A 228 -13.23 17.82 0.50
N ASN A 229 -12.74 18.12 1.71
CA ASN A 229 -13.55 18.42 2.90
C ASN A 229 -14.60 17.36 3.31
N HIS A 230 -14.51 16.11 2.83
CA HIS A 230 -15.41 15.05 3.27
C HIS A 230 -14.83 14.33 4.51
N PRO A 231 -15.58 14.15 5.61
CA PRO A 231 -15.06 13.55 6.84
C PRO A 231 -14.65 12.09 6.65
N ASP A 232 -15.30 11.39 5.73
CA ASP A 232 -15.21 9.94 5.61
C ASP A 232 -14.56 9.42 4.34
N LEU A 233 -14.30 10.28 3.37
CA LEU A 233 -13.88 9.89 2.02
C LEU A 233 -12.72 10.77 1.57
N CYS A 234 -11.69 10.16 0.96
CA CYS A 234 -10.52 10.90 0.47
C CYS A 234 -10.31 10.77 -1.04
N TRP A 235 -10.74 9.67 -1.65
CA TRP A 235 -10.45 9.38 -3.05
C TRP A 235 -11.51 8.48 -3.68
N VAL A 236 -11.79 8.73 -4.96
CA VAL A 236 -12.61 7.87 -5.83
C VAL A 236 -11.99 7.73 -7.21
N SER A 237 -12.16 6.59 -7.87
CA SER A 237 -11.69 6.41 -9.25
C SER A 237 -12.39 5.28 -10.01
N ASP A 238 -12.62 5.48 -11.30
CA ASP A 238 -13.13 4.51 -12.27
C ASP A 238 -11.98 3.61 -12.77
N ASN A 239 -11.97 2.35 -12.33
CA ASN A 239 -10.99 1.36 -12.78
C ASN A 239 -11.20 0.95 -14.24
N THR A 240 -12.43 1.03 -14.76
CA THR A 240 -12.77 0.63 -16.13
C THR A 240 -12.01 1.46 -17.13
N ARG A 241 -12.06 2.79 -16.99
CA ARG A 241 -11.32 3.71 -17.85
C ARG A 241 -9.86 3.82 -17.46
N LYS A 242 -9.56 3.93 -16.15
CA LYS A 242 -8.16 4.02 -15.64
C LYS A 242 -7.28 2.89 -16.16
N LEU A 243 -7.76 1.64 -16.12
CA LEU A 243 -6.98 0.45 -16.46
C LEU A 243 -7.05 0.03 -17.93
N ALA A 244 -7.91 0.68 -18.72
CA ALA A 244 -8.06 0.39 -20.14
C ALA A 244 -6.84 0.90 -20.92
N THR A 245 -6.35 0.07 -21.85
CA THR A 245 -5.43 0.53 -22.88
C THR A 245 -6.11 1.57 -23.78
N PRO A 246 -5.35 2.38 -24.53
CA PRO A 246 -5.94 3.34 -25.47
C PRO A 246 -6.98 2.71 -26.42
N ALA A 247 -6.70 1.52 -26.96
CA ALA A 247 -7.63 0.79 -27.82
C ALA A 247 -8.87 0.23 -27.09
N GLN A 248 -8.78 -0.03 -25.78
CA GLN A 248 -9.91 -0.48 -24.99
C GLN A 248 -10.83 0.67 -24.58
N ARG A 249 -10.29 1.88 -24.39
CA ARG A 249 -11.06 3.06 -23.95
C ARG A 249 -12.24 3.38 -24.87
N GLU A 250 -12.05 3.24 -26.18
CA GLU A 250 -13.11 3.45 -27.18
C GLU A 250 -14.29 2.50 -27.00
N LYS A 251 -14.04 1.29 -26.45
CA LYS A 251 -15.03 0.23 -26.27
C LYS A 251 -15.62 0.17 -24.86
N VAL A 252 -15.19 1.04 -23.93
CA VAL A 252 -15.68 1.03 -22.54
C VAL A 252 -17.19 1.28 -22.50
N ALA A 253 -17.71 2.16 -23.34
CA ALA A 253 -19.15 2.43 -23.45
C ALA A 253 -19.97 1.20 -23.87
N GLU A 254 -19.37 0.28 -24.64
CA GLU A 254 -19.99 -0.98 -25.09
C GLU A 254 -19.91 -2.08 -24.02
N GLY A 255 -19.07 -1.91 -23.00
CA GLY A 255 -18.83 -2.90 -21.95
C GLY A 255 -20.06 -3.17 -21.08
N GLY A 256 -20.97 -2.20 -20.97
CA GLY A 256 -22.23 -2.28 -20.22
C GLY A 256 -22.06 -2.23 -18.70
N TYR A 257 -20.89 -1.89 -18.19
CA TYR A 257 -20.62 -1.74 -16.75
C TYR A 257 -19.49 -0.76 -16.49
N GLU A 258 -19.44 -0.28 -15.26
CA GLU A 258 -18.31 0.44 -14.69
C GLU A 258 -17.87 -0.20 -13.37
N THR A 259 -16.58 -0.12 -13.08
CA THR A 259 -15.98 -0.53 -11.82
C THR A 259 -15.27 0.63 -11.17
N TRP A 260 -15.52 0.83 -9.88
CA TRP A 260 -15.06 1.99 -9.13
C TRP A 260 -14.31 1.54 -7.88
N THR A 261 -13.31 2.30 -7.48
CA THR A 261 -12.66 2.22 -6.17
C THR A 261 -12.93 3.49 -5.39
N VAL A 262 -13.30 3.34 -4.13
CA VAL A 262 -13.62 4.39 -3.16
C VAL A 262 -12.74 4.17 -1.92
N ILE A 263 -11.97 5.17 -1.51
CA ILE A 263 -11.03 5.08 -0.39
C ILE A 263 -11.45 6.06 0.69
N SER A 264 -11.67 5.52 1.89
CA SER A 264 -12.07 6.31 3.05
C SER A 264 -11.01 7.32 3.47
N SER A 265 -11.40 8.32 4.26
CA SER A 265 -10.45 9.11 5.01
C SER A 265 -9.75 8.25 6.08
N ARG A 266 -8.58 8.71 6.55
CA ARG A 266 -7.92 8.14 7.73
C ARG A 266 -8.78 8.26 8.99
N ASN A 267 -9.54 9.34 9.12
CA ASN A 267 -10.40 9.55 10.27
C ASN A 267 -11.46 8.44 10.36
N TYR A 268 -12.09 8.13 9.24
CA TYR A 268 -13.06 7.04 9.13
C TYR A 268 -12.44 5.67 9.38
N GLY A 269 -11.28 5.39 8.79
CA GLY A 269 -10.58 4.12 8.99
C GLY A 269 -10.17 3.87 10.44
N THR A 270 -9.74 4.91 11.17
CA THR A 270 -9.44 4.78 12.61
C THR A 270 -10.69 4.56 13.46
N ARG A 271 -11.79 5.28 13.20
CA ARG A 271 -13.04 5.15 13.96
C ARG A 271 -13.72 3.79 13.76
N ASN A 272 -13.52 3.19 12.59
CA ASN A 272 -14.14 1.92 12.20
C ASN A 272 -13.13 0.77 12.10
N LYS A 273 -12.05 0.80 12.89
CA LYS A 273 -11.02 -0.23 12.82
C LYS A 273 -11.48 -1.53 13.47
N VAL A 274 -11.40 -2.63 12.73
CA VAL A 274 -11.66 -4.00 13.19
C VAL A 274 -10.46 -4.91 12.88
N PRO A 275 -10.42 -6.17 13.36
CA PRO A 275 -9.42 -7.12 12.90
C PRO A 275 -9.48 -7.31 11.37
N GLN A 276 -8.43 -6.88 10.66
CA GLN A 276 -8.39 -6.89 9.19
C GLN A 276 -8.62 -8.28 8.57
N GLU A 277 -8.16 -9.34 9.26
CA GLU A 277 -8.29 -10.72 8.79
C GLU A 277 -9.67 -11.35 9.10
N ALA A 278 -10.51 -10.65 9.88
CA ALA A 278 -11.81 -11.14 10.33
C ALA A 278 -12.78 -9.96 10.50
N ILE A 279 -13.20 -9.39 9.37
CA ILE A 279 -14.18 -8.30 9.33
C ILE A 279 -15.58 -8.89 9.60
N PRO A 280 -16.32 -8.41 10.62
CA PRO A 280 -17.71 -8.83 10.84
C PRO A 280 -18.63 -8.41 9.68
N GLU A 281 -19.61 -9.27 9.35
CA GLU A 281 -20.51 -9.07 8.19
C GLU A 281 -21.36 -7.80 8.33
N ASP A 282 -21.90 -7.54 9.53
CA ASP A 282 -22.68 -6.32 9.83
C ASP A 282 -21.83 -5.04 9.68
N VAL A 283 -20.55 -5.12 10.05
CA VAL A 283 -19.60 -4.03 9.82
C VAL A 283 -19.34 -3.86 8.33
N GLU A 284 -19.07 -4.93 7.58
CA GLU A 284 -18.87 -4.86 6.14
C GLU A 284 -20.05 -4.20 5.41
N GLU A 285 -21.29 -4.62 5.68
CA GLU A 285 -22.49 -4.02 5.09
C GLU A 285 -22.60 -2.54 5.40
N ARG A 286 -22.43 -2.16 6.67
CA ARG A 286 -22.49 -0.76 7.10
C ARG A 286 -21.41 0.10 6.44
N ILE A 287 -20.16 -0.38 6.37
CA ILE A 287 -19.06 0.35 5.73
C ILE A 287 -19.35 0.56 4.25
N VAL A 288 -19.89 -0.45 3.57
CA VAL A 288 -20.27 -0.33 2.16
C VAL A 288 -21.32 0.76 1.97
N ASP A 289 -22.41 0.71 2.73
CA ASP A 289 -23.49 1.69 2.63
C ASP A 289 -23.00 3.12 2.92
N GLU A 290 -22.19 3.31 3.96
CA GLU A 290 -21.64 4.61 4.34
C GLU A 290 -20.69 5.16 3.26
N LEU A 291 -19.80 4.33 2.69
CA LEU A 291 -18.87 4.76 1.64
C LEU A 291 -19.56 5.04 0.30
N LEU A 292 -20.61 4.28 -0.05
CA LEU A 292 -21.41 4.57 -1.24
C LEU A 292 -22.15 5.90 -1.10
N ARG A 293 -22.81 6.15 0.05
CA ARG A 293 -23.49 7.43 0.32
C ARG A 293 -22.51 8.60 0.32
N ALA A 294 -21.32 8.41 0.87
CA ALA A 294 -20.25 9.42 0.83
C ALA A 294 -19.84 9.74 -0.61
N PHE A 295 -19.70 8.72 -1.46
CA PHE A 295 -19.39 8.92 -2.87
C PHE A 295 -20.54 9.64 -3.61
N GLU A 296 -21.78 9.18 -3.45
CA GLU A 296 -22.96 9.79 -4.06
C GLU A 296 -23.07 11.28 -3.71
N SER A 297 -23.00 11.61 -2.41
CA SER A 297 -23.04 12.97 -1.91
C SER A 297 -21.91 13.83 -2.49
N SER A 298 -20.69 13.30 -2.49
CA SER A 298 -19.52 14.02 -2.99
C SER A 298 -19.61 14.27 -4.50
N ALA A 299 -20.19 13.34 -5.25
CA ALA A 299 -20.35 13.38 -6.70
C ALA A 299 -21.62 14.12 -7.16
N GLY A 300 -22.46 14.60 -6.24
CA GLY A 300 -23.73 15.24 -6.58
C GLY A 300 -24.79 14.27 -7.12
N LEU A 301 -24.63 12.97 -6.87
CA LEU A 301 -25.59 11.94 -7.26
C LEU A 301 -26.74 11.85 -6.25
N LYS A 302 -27.88 11.32 -6.70
CA LYS A 302 -29.02 11.05 -5.82
C LYS A 302 -28.65 9.94 -4.81
N ASN A 303 -29.03 10.12 -3.55
CA ASN A 303 -28.85 9.09 -2.52
C ASN A 303 -29.51 7.76 -2.94
N GLY A 304 -28.77 6.66 -2.87
CA GLY A 304 -29.19 5.31 -3.25
C GLY A 304 -29.31 5.10 -4.77
N SER A 305 -28.62 5.91 -5.58
CA SER A 305 -28.54 5.76 -7.03
C SER A 305 -27.46 4.75 -7.44
N ILE A 306 -26.38 4.62 -6.68
CA ILE A 306 -25.35 3.61 -6.92
C ILE A 306 -25.85 2.27 -6.36
N ARG A 307 -26.11 1.31 -7.26
CA ARG A 307 -26.57 -0.03 -6.92
C ARG A 307 -25.55 -1.07 -7.39
N PRO A 308 -24.59 -1.48 -6.53
CA PRO A 308 -23.57 -2.41 -6.94
C PRO A 308 -24.12 -3.78 -7.37
N ILE A 309 -23.66 -4.28 -8.51
CA ILE A 309 -23.89 -5.66 -8.97
C ILE A 309 -22.78 -6.63 -8.51
N ALA A 310 -21.66 -6.07 -8.05
CA ALA A 310 -20.59 -6.76 -7.35
C ALA A 310 -19.85 -5.77 -6.46
N ARG A 311 -19.31 -6.23 -5.34
CA ARG A 311 -18.49 -5.41 -4.46
C ARG A 311 -17.47 -6.25 -3.69
N ARG A 312 -16.43 -5.57 -3.21
CA ARG A 312 -15.42 -6.09 -2.30
C ARG A 312 -14.95 -4.94 -1.42
N VAL A 313 -14.96 -5.15 -0.10
CA VAL A 313 -14.34 -4.20 0.84
C VAL A 313 -13.02 -4.76 1.34
N GLN A 314 -12.07 -3.87 1.65
CA GLN A 314 -10.80 -4.19 2.30
C GLN A 314 -10.48 -3.13 3.35
N LEU A 315 -10.13 -3.57 4.56
CA LEU A 315 -9.47 -2.72 5.55
C LEU A 315 -7.96 -2.84 5.36
N TRP A 316 -7.28 -1.73 5.10
CA TRP A 316 -5.83 -1.61 5.23
C TRP A 316 -5.52 -1.10 6.63
N GLY A 317 -5.35 -2.01 7.59
CA GLY A 317 -5.11 -1.68 9.00
C GLY A 317 -3.73 -1.05 9.26
N ALA A 318 -2.77 -1.33 8.37
CA ALA A 318 -1.49 -0.66 8.22
C ALA A 318 -1.40 -0.05 6.82
N GLY A 319 -2.09 1.08 6.64
CA GLY A 319 -2.24 1.77 5.36
C GLY A 319 -1.00 2.57 4.98
N VAL A 320 -1.08 3.89 5.13
CA VAL A 320 -0.06 4.84 4.67
C VAL A 320 0.72 5.38 5.88
N PRO A 321 2.07 5.45 5.80
CA PRO A 321 2.86 6.14 6.82
C PRO A 321 2.48 7.61 6.94
N MET A 322 2.29 8.06 8.18
CA MET A 322 1.96 9.45 8.51
C MET A 322 3.19 10.27 8.88
N ASN A 323 4.34 9.63 8.97
CA ASN A 323 5.67 10.21 9.11
C ASN A 323 6.67 9.35 8.34
N ALA A 324 7.78 9.97 7.96
CA ALA A 324 8.90 9.31 7.30
C ALA A 324 10.14 9.39 8.20
N PHE A 325 10.96 8.35 8.14
CA PHE A 325 12.24 8.30 8.81
C PHE A 325 13.23 9.27 8.14
N THR A 326 14.06 9.93 8.94
CA THR A 326 15.00 10.96 8.47
C THR A 326 16.45 10.48 8.47
N GLY A 327 16.74 9.30 9.03
CA GLY A 327 18.10 8.77 9.15
C GLY A 327 18.66 8.13 7.87
N GLY A 328 17.89 8.11 6.78
CA GLY A 328 18.37 7.66 5.47
C GLY A 328 17.38 6.76 4.72
N PRO A 329 17.69 6.44 3.45
CA PRO A 329 16.76 5.74 2.54
C PRO A 329 16.59 4.25 2.84
N CYS A 330 17.47 3.67 3.65
CA CYS A 330 17.41 2.29 4.13
C CYS A 330 18.13 2.19 5.49
N VAL A 331 17.98 1.06 6.17
CA VAL A 331 18.68 0.76 7.42
C VAL A 331 19.43 -0.56 7.24
N LEU A 332 20.72 -0.58 7.59
CA LEU A 332 21.57 -1.78 7.58
C LEU A 332 22.35 -1.86 8.89
N ASP A 333 22.12 -2.94 9.64
CA ASP A 333 22.97 -3.42 10.72
C ASP A 333 23.93 -4.46 10.16
N ARG A 334 25.20 -4.08 10.06
CA ARG A 334 26.26 -4.91 9.49
C ARG A 334 26.66 -6.02 10.44
N ALA A 335 26.66 -5.74 11.75
CA ALA A 335 27.05 -6.72 12.75
C ALA A 335 26.13 -7.94 12.71
N THR A 336 24.85 -7.73 12.38
CA THR A 336 23.86 -8.81 12.30
C THR A 336 23.45 -9.18 10.87
N ALA A 337 24.01 -8.53 9.85
CA ALA A 337 23.66 -8.72 8.44
C ALA A 337 22.13 -8.61 8.21
N SER A 338 21.52 -7.60 8.83
CA SER A 338 20.07 -7.39 8.76
C SER A 338 19.72 -5.96 8.34
N GLY A 339 18.65 -5.80 7.57
CA GLY A 339 18.27 -4.51 7.02
C GLY A 339 16.77 -4.28 6.91
N ILE A 340 16.40 -3.02 6.69
CA ILE A 340 15.02 -2.58 6.51
C ILE A 340 14.93 -1.69 5.27
N CYS A 341 13.93 -1.97 4.42
CA CYS A 341 13.55 -1.09 3.32
C CYS A 341 12.03 -0.89 3.28
N GLY A 342 11.57 0.27 2.83
CA GLY A 342 10.14 0.60 2.86
C GLY A 342 9.86 2.03 2.41
N ASP A 343 8.61 2.28 2.05
CA ASP A 343 8.12 3.63 1.73
C ASP A 343 8.41 4.62 2.87
N TRP A 344 8.17 4.22 4.11
CA TRP A 344 8.38 5.06 5.29
C TRP A 344 9.83 5.51 5.54
N LEU A 345 10.84 5.00 4.82
CA LEU A 345 12.23 5.41 4.97
C LEU A 345 12.64 6.63 4.13
N ILE A 346 11.82 6.98 3.13
CA ILE A 346 12.05 8.17 2.30
C ILE A 346 10.79 9.03 2.34
N GLU A 347 9.70 8.45 1.87
CA GLU A 347 8.41 9.12 1.75
C GLU A 347 7.31 8.07 1.46
N PRO A 348 6.08 8.28 1.92
CA PRO A 348 4.97 7.33 1.76
C PRO A 348 4.42 7.27 0.32
N SER A 349 5.25 6.87 -0.64
CA SER A 349 4.93 6.82 -2.08
C SER A 349 5.48 5.54 -2.73
N VAL A 350 5.03 5.25 -3.95
CA VAL A 350 5.60 4.15 -4.77
C VAL A 350 7.07 4.41 -5.09
N GLN A 351 7.41 5.67 -5.39
CA GLN A 351 8.77 6.12 -5.66
C GLN A 351 9.66 5.90 -4.43
N GLY A 352 9.26 6.40 -3.26
CA GLY A 352 9.99 6.21 -2.00
C GLY A 352 10.20 4.73 -1.67
N ALA A 353 9.18 3.90 -1.90
CA ALA A 353 9.30 2.46 -1.74
C ALA A 353 10.37 1.84 -2.65
N ALA A 354 10.37 2.20 -3.94
CA ALA A 354 11.33 1.68 -4.91
C ALA A 354 12.76 2.17 -4.62
N LEU A 355 12.94 3.46 -4.37
CA LEU A 355 14.22 4.06 -4.02
C LEU A 355 14.83 3.48 -2.75
N SER A 356 14.00 3.23 -1.73
CA SER A 356 14.44 2.55 -0.51
C SER A 356 14.92 1.11 -0.78
N GLY A 357 14.23 0.39 -1.68
CA GLY A 357 14.65 -0.92 -2.13
C GLY A 357 15.99 -0.91 -2.88
N LEU A 358 16.18 0.06 -3.79
CA LEU A 358 17.46 0.23 -4.49
C LEU A 358 18.60 0.53 -3.50
N ALA A 359 18.38 1.46 -2.58
CA ALA A 359 19.39 1.84 -1.58
C ALA A 359 19.82 0.65 -0.71
N MET A 360 18.85 -0.19 -0.30
CA MET A 360 19.14 -1.39 0.48
C MET A 360 20.00 -2.40 -0.28
N ALA A 361 19.72 -2.62 -1.56
CA ALA A 361 20.51 -3.52 -2.40
C ALA A 361 21.96 -3.04 -2.55
N GLU A 362 22.15 -1.74 -2.83
CA GLU A 362 23.48 -1.13 -2.93
C GLU A 362 24.24 -1.17 -1.60
N ALA A 363 23.55 -0.98 -0.47
CA ALA A 363 24.13 -1.06 0.86
C ALA A 363 24.66 -2.47 1.18
N ILE A 364 23.89 -3.53 0.90
CA ILE A 364 24.32 -4.92 1.11
C ILE A 364 25.51 -5.25 0.23
N VAL A 365 25.46 -4.92 -1.06
CA VAL A 365 26.58 -5.20 -1.98
C VAL A 365 27.82 -4.40 -1.60
N GLY A 366 27.64 -3.18 -1.11
CA GLY A 366 28.72 -2.36 -0.59
C GLY A 366 29.35 -2.95 0.68
N ASP A 367 28.55 -3.54 1.57
CA ASP A 367 29.05 -4.24 2.75
C ASP A 367 29.83 -5.52 2.37
N ILE A 368 29.29 -6.33 1.46
CA ILE A 368 29.96 -7.53 0.92
C ILE A 368 31.32 -7.18 0.29
N LYS A 369 31.40 -6.03 -0.40
CA LYS A 369 32.64 -5.55 -1.05
C LYS A 369 33.56 -4.77 -0.10
N GLY A 370 33.14 -4.53 1.15
CA GLY A 370 33.88 -3.73 2.11
C GLY A 370 33.93 -2.22 1.82
N THR A 371 33.10 -1.71 0.90
CA THR A 371 32.99 -0.27 0.62
C THR A 371 32.07 0.46 1.59
N VAL A 372 31.17 -0.28 2.27
CA VAL A 372 30.41 0.22 3.42
C VAL A 372 31.11 -0.28 4.68
N THR A 373 31.62 0.65 5.50
CA THR A 373 32.46 0.32 6.67
C THR A 373 31.79 0.64 8.01
N SER A 374 30.53 1.09 8.01
CA SER A 374 29.73 1.39 9.21
C SER A 374 28.27 1.04 8.98
N ASP A 375 27.52 0.83 10.06
CA ASP A 375 26.06 0.69 9.98
C ASP A 375 25.43 1.91 9.28
N LEU A 376 24.29 1.69 8.64
CA LEU A 376 23.57 2.72 7.89
C LEU A 376 22.19 2.93 8.52
N GLY A 377 21.83 4.18 8.78
CA GLY A 377 20.48 4.54 9.23
C GLY A 377 20.10 3.99 10.61
N ILE A 378 21.07 3.56 11.42
CA ILE A 378 20.82 3.18 12.82
C ILE A 378 21.06 4.40 13.71
N PRO A 379 20.00 4.99 14.30
CA PRO A 379 20.18 6.12 15.19
C PRO A 379 20.64 5.65 16.58
N GLU A 380 21.48 6.46 17.23
CA GLU A 380 21.79 6.30 18.66
C GLU A 380 20.53 6.47 19.52
N ASP A 381 19.65 7.39 19.09
CA ASP A 381 18.39 7.74 19.75
C ASP A 381 17.28 8.00 18.71
N LEU A 382 16.09 7.46 18.96
CA LEU A 382 14.94 7.66 18.09
C LEU A 382 14.38 9.08 18.13
N ARG A 383 14.69 9.90 19.15
CA ARG A 383 14.16 11.27 19.27
C ARG A 383 14.51 12.09 18.02
N GLY A 384 13.48 12.50 17.28
CA GLY A 384 13.65 13.34 16.09
C GLY A 384 13.92 12.58 14.79
N CYS A 385 13.96 11.24 14.83
CA CYS A 385 14.22 10.40 13.66
C CYS A 385 13.04 10.30 12.68
N PHE A 386 11.87 10.83 13.04
CA PHE A 386 10.70 10.86 12.15
C PHE A 386 10.20 12.29 11.93
N ALA A 387 9.95 12.62 10.67
CA ALA A 387 9.31 13.86 10.25
C ALA A 387 7.87 13.58 9.79
N PRO A 388 6.87 14.40 10.18
CA PRO A 388 5.52 14.27 9.66
C PRO A 388 5.50 14.23 8.13
N ALA A 389 4.78 13.27 7.57
CA ALA A 389 4.57 13.23 6.13
C ALA A 389 3.66 14.42 5.76
N PRO A 390 3.86 15.04 4.58
CA PRO A 390 3.10 16.22 4.17
C PRO A 390 1.59 15.97 3.92
N ALA A 391 1.09 14.73 4.06
CA ALA A 391 -0.21 14.29 3.52
C ALA A 391 -1.20 13.72 4.56
N PRO A 392 -2.53 13.85 4.32
CA PRO A 392 -3.60 13.22 5.12
C PRO A 392 -3.90 11.74 4.88
N ALA A 393 -2.90 10.96 4.46
CA ALA A 393 -3.00 9.56 4.00
C ALA A 393 -3.49 9.33 2.56
N CYS A 394 -4.02 10.35 1.88
CA CYS A 394 -4.32 10.31 0.44
C CYS A 394 -3.87 11.62 -0.22
N GLY A 395 -3.26 11.54 -1.41
CA GLY A 395 -3.12 12.69 -2.31
C GLY A 395 -1.92 13.63 -2.15
N ALA A 396 -0.94 13.32 -1.30
CA ALA A 396 0.34 14.02 -1.33
C ALA A 396 1.52 13.05 -1.43
N PHE A 397 2.22 13.16 -2.56
CA PHE A 397 3.44 12.45 -2.94
C PHE A 397 4.12 13.26 -4.06
N PRO A 398 5.41 13.05 -4.35
CA PRO A 398 6.17 13.98 -5.19
C PRO A 398 5.59 14.22 -6.57
N GLY A 399 5.70 15.44 -7.07
CA GLY A 399 5.20 15.81 -8.40
C GLY A 399 3.68 15.91 -8.50
N LEU A 400 2.96 15.72 -7.39
CA LEU A 400 1.51 15.94 -7.34
C LEU A 400 1.18 17.12 -6.43
N GLU A 401 0.71 18.21 -7.02
CA GLU A 401 0.15 19.34 -6.29
C GLU A 401 -1.37 19.30 -6.37
N VAL A 402 -2.00 18.95 -5.25
CA VAL A 402 -3.45 19.03 -5.06
C VAL A 402 -3.71 20.30 -4.25
N GLY A 403 -3.88 21.44 -4.93
CA GLY A 403 -4.02 22.76 -4.27
C GLY A 403 -5.08 22.78 -3.16
N ASP A 404 -4.90 23.60 -2.10
CA ASP A 404 -5.73 23.71 -0.89
C ASP A 404 -6.54 22.44 -0.53
N PHE A 405 -5.89 21.28 -0.56
CA PHE A 405 -6.43 20.04 -0.01
C PHE A 405 -6.16 20.04 1.48
N ASN A 406 -6.91 20.86 2.22
CA ASN A 406 -6.93 20.76 3.67
C ASN A 406 -7.77 19.52 4.05
N PRO A 407 -7.17 18.46 4.61
CA PRO A 407 -7.96 17.42 5.22
C PRO A 407 -8.77 18.00 6.38
N PRO A 408 -10.01 17.54 6.63
CA PRO A 408 -10.74 17.97 7.80
C PRO A 408 -9.93 17.66 9.06
N GLU A 409 -9.68 18.68 9.88
CA GLU A 409 -9.08 18.52 11.21
C GLU A 409 -9.86 17.44 11.98
N ALA A 410 -9.15 16.59 12.71
CA ALA A 410 -9.77 15.56 13.52
C ALA A 410 -10.80 16.21 14.45
N SER A 411 -12.08 15.86 14.29
CA SER A 411 -13.12 16.34 15.19
C SER A 411 -12.76 15.89 16.61
N ARG A 412 -12.57 16.84 17.52
CA ARG A 412 -12.06 16.64 18.89
C ARG A 412 -13.01 15.88 19.82
N LYS A 413 -14.04 15.20 19.32
CA LYS A 413 -15.00 14.49 20.19
C LYS A 413 -15.22 13.06 19.69
N PRO A 414 -14.73 12.04 20.41
CA PRO A 414 -15.37 10.75 20.32
C PRO A 414 -16.83 10.95 20.74
N LEU A 415 -17.77 10.58 19.88
CA LEU A 415 -19.15 10.38 20.30
C LEU A 415 -19.11 9.33 21.40
N LYS A 416 -19.46 9.73 22.63
CA LYS A 416 -19.74 8.78 23.71
C LYS A 416 -20.90 7.94 23.23
N PHE A 417 -20.65 6.67 22.90
CA PHE A 417 -21.72 5.70 22.84
C PHE A 417 -22.26 5.56 24.26
N LEU A 418 -23.48 6.04 24.49
CA LEU A 418 -24.28 5.65 25.64
C LEU A 418 -24.54 4.16 25.46
N ASN A 419 -23.93 3.34 26.30
CA ASN A 419 -24.23 1.92 26.39
C ASN A 419 -25.62 1.81 27.04
N PRO A 420 -26.67 1.28 26.38
CA PRO A 420 -28.02 1.23 26.97
C PRO A 420 -28.19 0.15 28.06
N LEU A 421 -27.10 -0.38 28.63
CA LEU A 421 -27.13 -1.55 29.50
C LEU A 421 -26.57 -1.34 30.92
N ASP A 422 -26.25 -0.10 31.32
CA ASP A 422 -25.78 0.21 32.68
C ASP A 422 -26.86 0.81 33.61
N ASN A 423 -28.14 0.71 33.25
CA ASN A 423 -29.26 1.01 34.15
C ASN A 423 -30.09 -0.25 34.38
N GLU A 424 -29.53 -1.21 35.11
CA GLU A 424 -30.30 -2.18 35.91
C GLU A 424 -29.31 -3.03 36.72
N ARG A 425 -28.94 -2.53 37.91
CA ARG A 425 -28.86 -3.28 39.18
C ARG A 425 -28.36 -2.36 40.29
N ASP A 426 -29.07 -2.46 41.39
CA ASP A 426 -28.96 -1.71 42.66
C ASP A 426 -27.56 -1.56 43.25
#